data_AF-A0A2J8R2A3-F1
#
_entry.id   AF-A0A2J8R2A3-F1
#
_cell.length_a   1.000
_cell.length_b   1.000
_cell.length_c   1.000
_cell.angle_alpha   90.00
_cell.angle_beta   90.00
_cell.angle_gamma   90.00
#
_symmetry.space_group_name_H-M   'P 1'
#
loop_
_entity.id
_entity.type
_entity.pdbx_description
1 polymer ?
#
loop_
_entity_poly.entity_id
_entity_poly.type
_entity_poly.pdbx_seq_one_letter_code
_entity_poly.pdbx_strand_id
1 'polypeptide(L)' 'MDLRTMTQSLVTLAEDNIAFFSSQGPGETAQRLSGVFAGVREQALGLEPALGRLLGVAHLFDLDPETPANGYRSLVHIAR' A
#
# COMPACT_ATOMS: atom_id res chain seq x y z
N MET A 1 5.58 -7.68 10.95
CA MET A 1 5.76 -7.84 9.50
C MET A 1 6.32 -6.53 8.98
N ASP A 2 7.44 -6.53 8.26
CA ASP A 2 7.97 -5.30 7.67
C ASP A 2 7.11 -4.82 6.49
N LEU A 3 7.28 -3.56 6.10
CA LEU A 3 6.49 -2.91 5.04
C LEU A 3 6.52 -3.70 3.73
N ARG A 4 7.69 -4.19 3.32
CA ARG A 4 7.86 -4.93 2.07
C ARG A 4 7.12 -6.27 2.13
N THR A 5 7.28 -7.02 3.23
CA THR A 5 6.58 -8.30 3.41
C THR A 5 5.06 -8.10 3.37
N MET A 6 4.56 -7.01 3.96
CA MET A 6 3.13 -6.68 3.95
C MET A 6 2.61 -6.33 2.55
N THR A 7 3.30 -5.44 1.82
CA THR A 7 2.90 -5.02 0.47
C THR A 7 2.99 -6.17 -0.52
N GLN A 8 4.02 -7.00 -0.43
CA GLN A 8 4.15 -8.22 -1.24
C GLN A 8 3.03 -9.22 -0.97
N SER A 9 2.67 -9.44 0.30
CA SER A 9 1.56 -10.34 0.64
C SER A 9 0.24 -9.88 0.04
N LEU A 10 -0.01 -8.57 0.00
CA LEU A 10 -1.20 -7.98 -0.62
C LEU A 10 -1.18 -8.12 -2.16
N VAL A 11 -0.01 -7.95 -2.78
CA VAL A 11 0.16 -8.18 -4.23
C VAL A 11 -0.12 -9.64 -4.58
N THR A 12 0.48 -10.59 -3.88
CA THR A 12 0.27 -12.03 -4.10
C THR A 12 -1.19 -12.41 -3.93
N LEU A 13 -1.84 -11.96 -2.86
CA LEU A 13 -3.27 -12.21 -2.64
C LEU A 13 -4.13 -11.69 -3.81
N ALA A 14 -3.81 -10.50 -4.32
CA ALA A 14 -4.54 -9.93 -5.44
C ALA A 14 -4.30 -10.74 -6.73
N GLU A 15 -3.06 -11.15 -7.01
CA GLU A 15 -2.72 -11.97 -8.18
C GLU A 15 -3.38 -13.35 -8.14
N ASP A 16 -3.41 -14.01 -6.99
CA ASP A 16 -4.09 -15.29 -6.79
C ASP A 16 -5.59 -15.18 -7.07
N ASN A 17 -6.23 -14.12 -6.58
CA ASN A 17 -7.65 -13.89 -6.83
C ASN A 17 -7.94 -13.55 -8.30
N ILE A 18 -7.11 -12.74 -8.95
CA ILE A 18 -7.23 -12.46 -10.39
C ILE A 18 -7.14 -13.76 -11.19
N ALA A 19 -6.16 -14.62 -10.90
CA ALA A 19 -5.99 -15.91 -11.57
C ALA A 19 -7.20 -16.81 -11.34
N PHE A 20 -7.68 -16.90 -10.09
CA PHE A 20 -8.87 -17.68 -9.74
C PHE A 20 -10.10 -17.22 -10.53
N PHE A 21 -10.48 -15.94 -10.46
CA PHE A 21 -11.70 -15.45 -11.13
C PHE A 21 -11.58 -15.50 -12.65
N SER A 22 -10.40 -15.24 -13.20
CA SER A 22 -10.17 -15.33 -14.65
C SER A 22 -10.32 -16.77 -15.18
N SER A 23 -10.10 -17.78 -14.34
CA SER A 23 -10.30 -19.19 -14.69
C SER A 23 -11.77 -19.65 -14.70
N GLN A 24 -12.70 -18.86 -14.13
CA GLN A 24 -14.12 -19.24 -13.99
C GLN A 24 -14.96 -19.04 -15.27
N GLY A 25 -14.38 -18.48 -16.34
CA GLY A 25 -15.07 -18.20 -17.60
C GLY A 25 -15.71 -16.79 -17.65
N PRO A 26 -16.45 -16.46 -18.73
CA PRO A 26 -16.83 -15.08 -19.08
C PRO A 26 -18.00 -14.50 -18.24
N GLY A 27 -18.17 -14.93 -16.99
CA GLY A 27 -19.21 -14.41 -16.11
C GLY A 27 -18.95 -12.95 -15.70
N GLU A 28 -19.98 -12.11 -15.78
CA GLU A 28 -19.91 -10.68 -15.39
C GLU A 28 -19.34 -10.49 -13.97
N THR A 29 -19.79 -11.31 -13.02
CA THR A 29 -19.30 -11.28 -11.64
C THR A 29 -17.80 -11.60 -11.56
N ALA A 30 -17.34 -12.63 -12.27
CA ALA A 30 -15.93 -13.02 -12.27
C ALA A 30 -15.05 -11.92 -12.87
N GLN A 31 -15.51 -11.28 -13.94
CA GLN A 31 -14.82 -10.14 -14.56
C GLN A 31 -14.76 -8.93 -13.61
N ARG A 32 -15.87 -8.57 -12.97
CA ARG A 32 -15.90 -7.48 -11.98
C ARG A 32 -14.94 -7.75 -10.82
N LEU A 33 -14.96 -8.96 -10.26
CA LEU A 33 -14.09 -9.31 -9.13
C LEU A 33 -12.61 -9.31 -9.54
N SER A 34 -12.27 -9.89 -10.70
CA SER A 34 -10.91 -9.83 -11.26
C SER A 34 -10.45 -8.37 -11.43
N GLY A 35 -11.32 -7.49 -11.95
CA GLY A 35 -11.03 -6.06 -12.07
C GLY A 35 -10.81 -5.35 -10.72
N VAL A 36 -11.58 -5.70 -9.68
CA VAL A 36 -11.37 -5.16 -8.32
C VAL A 36 -10.00 -5.55 -7.79
N PHE A 37 -9.61 -6.83 -7.91
CA PHE A 37 -8.29 -7.28 -7.44
C PHE A 37 -7.15 -6.69 -8.28
N ALA A 38 -7.35 -6.45 -9.58
CA ALA A 38 -6.38 -5.71 -10.39
C ALA A 38 -6.14 -4.28 -9.85
N GLY A 39 -7.21 -3.58 -9.45
CA GLY A 39 -7.10 -2.28 -8.80
C GLY A 39 -6.38 -2.35 -7.45
N VAL A 40 -6.69 -3.34 -6.61
CA VAL A 40 -5.98 -3.55 -5.33
C VAL A 40 -4.49 -3.79 -5.55
N ARG A 41 -4.13 -4.63 -6.52
CA ARG A 41 -2.72 -4.91 -6.89
C ARG A 41 -1.98 -3.64 -7.29
N GLU A 42 -2.59 -2.80 -8.12
CA GLU A 42 -2.00 -1.54 -8.56
C GLU A 42 -1.71 -0.61 -7.37
N GLN A 43 -2.68 -0.45 -6.47
CA GLN A 43 -2.50 0.36 -5.26
C GLN A 43 -1.42 -0.21 -4.34
N ALA A 44 -1.38 -1.54 -4.16
CA ALA A 44 -0.37 -2.20 -3.34
C ALA A 44 1.05 -1.97 -3.87
N LEU A 45 1.26 -2.03 -5.18
CA LEU A 45 2.54 -1.73 -5.83
C LEU A 45 2.96 -0.26 -5.63
N GLY A 46 2.00 0.67 -5.62
CA GLY A 46 2.25 2.09 -5.34
C GLY A 46 2.55 2.39 -3.87
N LEU A 47 2.08 1.55 -2.94
CA LEU A 47 2.13 1.80 -1.51
C LEU A 47 3.53 1.62 -0.92
N GLU A 48 4.27 0.55 -1.28
CA GLU A 48 5.62 0.30 -0.76
C GLU A 48 6.57 1.48 -0.98
N PRO A 49 6.75 2.01 -2.21
CA PRO A 49 7.67 3.12 -2.43
C PRO A 49 7.19 4.42 -1.77
N ALA A 50 5.88 4.63 -1.65
CA ALA A 50 5.33 5.82 -0.99
C ALA A 50 5.60 5.79 0.52
N LEU A 51 5.24 4.70 1.19
CA LEU A 51 5.48 4.52 2.62
C LEU A 51 6.97 4.40 2.94
N GLY A 52 7.76 3.75 2.09
CA GLY A 52 9.21 3.64 2.25
C GLY A 52 9.89 5.02 2.27
N ARG A 53 9.49 5.94 1.39
CA ARG A 53 10.00 7.33 1.41
C ARG A 53 9.59 8.08 2.67
N LEU A 54 8.33 7.95 3.09
CA LEU A 54 7.83 8.60 4.31
C LEU A 54 8.56 8.11 5.56
N LEU A 55 8.70 6.79 5.72
CA LEU A 55 9.44 6.19 6.82
C LEU A 55 10.92 6.57 6.78
N GLY A 56 11.50 6.69 5.58
CA GLY A 56 12.87 7.13 5.38
C GLY A 56 13.16 8.53 5.92
N VAL A 57 12.17 9.43 5.94
CA VAL A 57 12.34 10.79 6.49
C VAL A 57 11.76 10.97 7.88
N ALA A 58 11.00 10.01 8.41
CA ALA A 58 10.31 10.13 9.71
C ALA A 58 11.27 10.47 10.87
N HIS A 59 12.48 9.93 10.85
CA HIS A 59 13.51 10.22 11.84
C HIS A 59 14.01 11.67 11.82
N LEU A 60 13.94 12.37 10.67
CA LEU A 60 14.29 13.80 10.57
C LEU A 60 13.28 14.68 11.31
N PHE A 61 12.08 14.15 11.52
CA PHE A 61 10.97 14.86 12.12
C PHE A 61 10.69 14.38 13.54
N ASP A 62 11.41 13.37 14.07
CA ASP A 62 11.15 12.81 15.39
C ASP A 62 9.68 12.38 15.56
N LEU A 63 9.11 11.74 14.53
CA LEU A 63 7.73 11.27 14.58
C LEU A 63 7.60 10.12 15.57
N ASP A 64 7.14 10.44 16.77
CA ASP A 64 6.88 9.50 17.86
C ASP A 64 5.37 9.26 18.03
N PRO A 65 4.88 8.01 17.88
CA PRO A 65 3.47 7.68 18.09
C PRO A 65 3.00 7.89 19.53
N GLU A 66 3.90 7.86 20.52
CA GLU A 66 3.56 8.06 21.94
C GLU A 66 3.46 9.55 22.32
N THR A 67 3.93 10.45 21.44
CA THR A 67 3.93 11.90 21.66
C THR A 67 3.17 12.62 20.54
N PRO A 68 1.84 12.79 20.66
CA PRO A 68 1.03 13.46 19.64
C PRO A 68 1.54 14.87 19.29
N ALA A 69 1.47 15.22 18.01
CA ALA A 69 1.97 16.48 17.43
C ALA A 69 3.50 16.69 17.46
N ASN A 70 4.29 15.71 17.94
CA ASN A 70 5.73 15.77 17.80
C ASN A 70 6.14 15.84 16.31
N GLY A 71 7.20 16.57 16.02
CA GLY A 71 7.68 16.71 14.64
C GLY A 71 6.85 17.59 13.71
N TYR A 72 5.68 18.09 14.13
CA TYR A 72 4.80 18.91 13.28
C TYR A 72 5.50 20.17 12.73
N ARG A 73 6.20 20.91 13.59
CA ARG A 73 6.92 22.13 13.17
C ARG A 73 8.06 21.82 12.19
N SER A 74 8.76 20.72 12.40
CA SER A 74 9.82 20.23 11.52
C SER A 74 9.25 19.85 10.15
N LEU A 75 8.11 19.14 10.12
CA LEU A 75 7.38 18.77 8.90
C LEU A 75 6.95 20.00 8.11
N VAL A 76 6.30 20.98 8.75
CA VAL A 76 5.84 22.22 8.10
C VAL A 76 7.01 23.04 7.54
N HIS A 77 8.19 22.97 8.15
CA HIS A 77 9.36 23.71 7.69
C HIS A 77 10.01 23.07 6.45
N ILE A 78 10.06 21.74 6.37
CA ILE A 78 10.70 21.01 5.25
C ILE A 78 9.74 20.80 4.08
N ALA A 79 8.44 20.74 4.32
CA ALA A 79 7.43 20.55 3.27
C ALA A 79 7.06 21.84 2.49
N ARG A 80 7.75 22.95 2.74
CA ARG A 80 7.55 24.24 2.04
C ARG A 80 8.53 24.43 0.89
#